data_AF-A0AAV1V980-F1
#
_entry.id   AF-A0AAV1V980-F1
#
_cell.length_a   1.000
_cell.length_b   1.000
_cell.length_c   1.000
_cell.angle_alpha   90.00
_cell.angle_beta   90.00
_cell.angle_gamma   90.00
#
_symmetry.space_group_name_H-M   'P 1'
#
loop_
_entity.id
_entity.type
_entity.pdbx_description
1 polymer ?
#
loop_
_entity_poly.entity_id
_entity_poly.type
_entity_poly.pdbx_seq_one_letter_code
_entity_poly.pdbx_strand_id
1 'polypeptide(L)' 'MIFVALYVDDLIIASGSNKSLREAKSALSERFEMTDMGKLKFFLGIEIERDELGGTLSLRQSKFAKDIL' A
#
# COMPACT_ATOMS: atom_id res chain seq x y z
N MET A 1 -8.88 -4.18 13.64
CA MET A 1 -7.47 -3.81 13.83
C MET A 1 -6.98 -3.11 12.58
N ILE A 2 -6.31 -1.97 12.73
CA ILE A 2 -5.79 -1.16 11.62
C ILE A 2 -4.28 -1.04 11.83
N PHE A 3 -3.53 -1.19 10.75
CA PHE A 3 -2.10 -0.96 10.68
C PHE A 3 -1.85 0.23 9.76
N VAL A 4 -1.01 1.15 10.21
CA VAL A 4 -0.56 2.29 9.41
C VAL A 4 0.96 2.27 9.41
N ALA A 5 1.55 2.18 8.23
CA ALA A 5 2.98 2.37 8.02
C ALA A 5 3.19 3.69 7.28
N LEU A 6 4.14 4.49 7.75
CA LEU A 6 4.46 5.80 7.19
C LEU A 6 5.91 5.80 6.73
N TYR A 7 6.13 6.24 5.49
CA TYR A 7 7.46 6.43 4.93
C TYR A 7 7.50 7.77 4.22
N VAL A 8 8.20 8.74 4.82
CA VAL A 8 8.25 10.12 4.34
C VAL A 8 6.82 10.64 4.09
N ASP A 9 6.42 10.85 2.84
CA ASP A 9 5.11 11.37 2.44
C ASP A 9 4.08 10.26 2.14
N ASP A 10 4.51 9.00 2.04
CA ASP A 10 3.64 7.87 1.70
C ASP A 10 3.08 7.17 2.95
N LEU A 11 1.76 6.99 2.97
CA LEU A 11 1.04 6.21 3.98
C LEU A 11 0.50 4.89 3.39
N ILE A 12 0.89 3.78 4.01
CA ILE A 12 0.30 2.47 3.76
C ILE A 12 -0.68 2.15 4.88
N ILE A 13 -1.94 1.89 4.53
CA ILE A 13 -2.99 1.52 5.47
C ILE A 13 -3.43 0.08 5.18
N ALA A 14 -3.43 -0.77 6.20
CA ALA A 14 -3.93 -2.14 6.14
C ALA A 14 -4.95 -2.39 7.25
N SER A 15 -6.02 -3.12 6.93
CA SER A 15 -7.08 -3.45 7.88
C SER A 15 -7.73 -4.77 7.46
N GLY A 16 -8.13 -5.58 8.44
CA GLY A 16 -8.93 -6.79 8.19
C GLY A 16 -10.38 -6.50 7.81
N SER A 17 -10.83 -5.25 7.89
CA SER A 17 -12.16 -4.80 7.49
C SER A 17 -12.07 -3.62 6.53
N ASN A 18 -12.76 -3.74 5.39
CA ASN A 18 -12.90 -2.67 4.40
C ASN A 18 -13.59 -1.43 4.97
N LYS A 19 -14.52 -1.61 5.92
CA LYS A 19 -15.19 -0.50 6.61
C LYS A 19 -14.18 0.33 7.39
N SER A 20 -13.39 -0.32 8.25
CA SER A 20 -12.36 0.34 9.05
C SER A 20 -11.25 0.96 8.19
N LEU A 21 -10.93 0.34 7.04
CA LEU A 21 -9.97 0.91 6.08
C LEU A 21 -10.48 2.25 5.52
N ARG A 22 -11.76 2.28 5.12
CA ARG A 22 -12.38 3.47 4.53
C ARG A 22 -12.57 4.60 5.56
N GLU A 23 -12.94 4.25 6.79
CA GLU A 23 -13.02 5.20 7.91
C GLU A 23 -11.66 5.84 8.19
N ALA A 24 -10.59 5.04 8.27
CA ALA A 24 -9.24 5.55 8.47
C ALA A 24 -8.76 6.45 7.33
N LYS A 25 -9.00 6.05 6.07
CA LYS A 25 -8.70 6.89 4.90
C LYS A 25 -9.42 8.23 4.98
N SER A 26 -10.74 8.22 5.26
CA SER A 26 -11.55 9.44 5.35
C SER A 26 -11.05 10.38 6.45
N ALA A 27 -10.78 9.85 7.65
CA ALA A 27 -10.31 10.65 8.77
C ALA A 27 -8.93 11.28 8.49
N LEU A 28 -8.04 10.55 7.81
CA LEU A 28 -6.73 11.09 7.42
C LEU A 28 -6.86 12.15 6.31
N SER A 29 -7.76 11.95 5.33
CA SER A 29 -7.96 12.90 4.23
C SER A 29 -8.64 14.20 4.66
N GLU A 30 -9.38 14.17 5.77
CA GLU A 30 -9.95 15.39 6.36
C GLU A 30 -8.90 16.20 7.13
N ARG A 31 -7.89 15.51 7.69
CA ARG A 31 -6.85 16.12 8.53
C ARG A 31 -5.63 16.58 7.74
N PHE A 32 -5.31 15.90 6.63
CA PHE A 32 -4.12 16.10 5.83
C PHE A 32 -4.47 16.15 4.35
N GLU A 33 -3.78 16.99 3.57
CA GLU A 33 -3.84 16.92 2.11
C GLU A 33 -3.21 15.59 1.66
N MET A 34 -4.05 14.63 1.28
CA MET A 34 -3.62 13.31 0.83
C MET A 34 -4.41 12.87 -0.39
N THR A 35 -3.78 12.06 -1.23
CA THR A 35 -4.42 11.43 -2.38
C THR A 35 -4.50 9.92 -2.16
N ASP A 36 -5.69 9.33 -2.31
CA ASP A 36 -5.82 7.88 -2.28
C ASP A 36 -5.26 7.28 -3.58
N MET A 37 -4.13 6.58 -3.46
CA MET A 37 -3.49 5.85 -4.56
C MET A 37 -4.12 4.48 -4.84
N GLY A 38 -5.14 4.08 -4.08
CA GLY A 38 -5.84 2.81 -4.25
C GLY A 38 -5.11 1.63 -3.61
N LYS A 39 -5.10 0.48 -4.30
CA LYS A 39 -4.40 -0.72 -3.82
C LYS A 39 -2.88 -0.52 -3.98
N LEU A 40 -2.13 -0.90 -2.95
CA LEU A 40 -0.66 -0.83 -2.95
C LEU A 40 -0.09 -1.74 -4.06
N LYS A 41 0.46 -1.12 -5.11
CA LYS A 41 1.12 -1.79 -6.25
C LYS A 41 2.63 -1.61 -6.28
N PHE A 42 3.12 -0.48 -5.75
CA PHE A 42 4.54 -0.14 -5.72
C PHE A 42 4.86 0.54 -4.40
N PHE A 43 5.97 0.16 -3.76
CA PHE A 43 6.48 0.82 -2.57
C PHE A 43 8.00 0.65 -2.50
N LEU A 44 8.76 1.75 -2.36
CA LEU A 44 10.24 1.71 -2.28
C LEU A 44 10.93 0.96 -3.43
N GLY A 45 10.37 1.01 -4.65
CA GLY A 45 10.89 0.25 -5.79
C GLY A 45 10.54 -1.25 -5.79
N ILE A 46 9.73 -1.68 -4.81
CA ILE A 46 9.14 -3.02 -4.75
C ILE A 46 7.79 -3.01 -5.46
N GLU A 47 7.67 -3.82 -6.50
CA GLU A 47 6.43 -4.20 -7.15
C GLU A 47 5.67 -5.19 -6.25
N ILE A 48 4.40 -4.92 -6.01
CA ILE A 48 3.54 -5.74 -5.16
C ILE A 48 2.36 -6.21 -6.01
N GLU A 49 2.25 -7.53 -6.14
CA GLU A 49 1.17 -8.19 -6.85
C GLU A 49 0.34 -9.01 -5.87
N ARG A 50 -0.98 -8.82 -5.93
CA ARG A 50 -1.94 -9.50 -5.07
C ARG A 50 -2.83 -10.35 -5.95
N ASP A 51 -2.77 -11.66 -5.75
CA ASP A 51 -3.70 -12.59 -6.34
C ASP A 51 -4.84 -12.83 -5.35
N GLU A 52 -6.00 -12.23 -5.63
CA GLU A 52 -7.17 -12.36 -4.77
C GLU A 52 -7.86 -13.73 -4.90
N LEU A 53 -7.62 -14.46 -6.00
CA LEU A 53 -8.18 -15.79 -6.21
C LEU A 53 -7.35 -16.87 -5.51
N GLY A 54 -6.03 -16.81 -5.64
CA GLY A 54 -5.10 -17.73 -4.98
C GLY A 54 -4.71 -17.31 -3.56
N GLY A 55 -5.08 -16.11 -3.11
CA GLY A 55 -4.75 -15.59 -1.78
C GLY A 55 -3.25 -15.35 -1.59
N THR A 56 -2.49 -15.16 -2.67
CA THR A 56 -1.04 -14.99 -2.62
C THR A 56 -0.64 -13.52 -2.76
N LEU A 57 0.47 -13.17 -2.13
CA LEU A 57 1.11 -11.86 -2.22
C LEU A 57 2.52 -12.06 -2.74
N SER A 58 2.81 -11.50 -3.91
CA SER A 58 4.13 -11.57 -4.54
C SER A 58 4.81 -10.21 -4.47
N LEU A 59 6.10 -10.21 -4.14
CA LEU A 59 6.95 -9.02 -4.08
C LEU A 59 8.07 -9.18 -5.12
N ARG A 60 8.26 -8.18 -5.96
CA ARG A 60 9.25 -8.21 -7.05
C ARG A 60 10.04 -6.90 -7.09
N GLN A 61 11.33 -6.96 -7.42
CA GLN A 61 12.18 -5.77 -7.59
C GLN A 61 12.88 -5.84 -8.95
N SER A 62 12.09 -5.92 -10.03
CA SER A 62 12.59 -6.18 -11.39
C SER A 62 13.54 -5.10 -11.87
N LYS A 63 13.28 -3.83 -11.49
CA LYS A 63 14.11 -2.69 -11.86
C LYS A 63 15.48 -2.73 -11.19
N PHE A 64 15.51 -2.92 -9.87
CA PHE A 64 16.77 -3.03 -9.13
C PHE A 64 17.64 -4.18 -9.63
N ALA A 65 17.03 -5.35 -9.87
CA ALA A 65 17.75 -6.50 -10.40
C ALA A 65 18.34 -6.26 -11.81
N LYS A 66 17.71 -5.40 -12.62
CA LYS A 66 18.21 -5.00 -13.95
C LYS A 66 19.27 -3.90 -13.88
N ASP A 67 19.18 -2.99 -12.92
CA ASP A 67 20.13 -1.88 -12.79
C ASP A 67 21.49 -2.31 -12.21
N ILE A 68 21.56 -3.45 -11.51
CA ILE A 68 22.81 -4.00 -10.94
C ILE A 68 23.59 -4.87 -11.94
N LEU A 69 22.94 -5.37 -12.98
CA LEU A 69 23.48 -6.32 -13.96
C LEU A 69 24.01 -5.59 -15.20
#